data_AF-A0A0J1G760-F1
#
_entry.id   AF-A0A0J1G760-F1
#
_cell.length_a   1.000
_cell.length_b   1.000
_cell.length_c   1.000
_cell.angle_alpha   90.00
_cell.angle_beta   90.00
_cell.angle_gamma   90.00
#
_symmetry.space_group_name_H-M   'P 1'
#
loop_
_entity.id
_entity.type
_entity.pdbx_description
1 polymer ?
#
loop_
_entity_poly.entity_id
_entity_poly.type
_entity_poly.pdbx_seq_one_letter_code
_entity_poly.pdbx_strand_id
1 'polypeptide(L)'
;MGSLPETLAAKGVTVSKNMVQCYVDASKLNEDLTGCKANVVLPDGASVEGVVKSVSNNPYSLEEIAQSLKSDWVVENVAVGNYAYQVDVELPEEVRQDVLANVTLVTAEVKPIVFLLN
;
A
#
# COMPACT_ATOMS: atom_id res chain seq x y z
N MET A 1 1.34 -28.68 -2.32
CA MET A 1 0.83 -27.69 -3.30
C MET A 1 1.44 -26.36 -2.93
N GLY A 2 2.29 -25.80 -3.79
CA GLY A 2 2.96 -24.53 -3.52
C GLY A 2 2.00 -23.39 -3.87
N SER A 3 1.36 -22.80 -2.88
CA SER A 3 0.61 -21.56 -3.08
C SER A 3 1.63 -20.46 -3.35
N LEU A 4 1.58 -19.88 -4.55
CA LEU A 4 2.33 -18.67 -4.84
C LEU A 4 1.90 -17.59 -3.83
N PRO A 5 2.84 -16.86 -3.22
CA PRO A 5 2.47 -15.74 -2.36
C PRO A 5 1.66 -14.75 -3.18
N GLU A 6 0.44 -14.47 -2.72
CA GLU A 6 -0.35 -13.38 -3.28
C GLU A 6 0.31 -12.06 -2.90
N THR A 7 0.53 -11.24 -3.92
CA THR A 7 1.10 -9.90 -3.79
C THR A 7 0.19 -8.93 -4.52
N LEU A 8 -0.01 -7.78 -3.90
CA LEU A 8 -0.85 -6.72 -4.41
C LEU A 8 0.02 -5.51 -4.76
N ALA A 9 0.17 -5.28 -6.06
CA ALA A 9 0.83 -4.08 -6.54
C ALA A 9 -0.11 -2.88 -6.38
N ALA A 10 0.33 -1.90 -5.60
CA ALA A 10 -0.31 -0.64 -5.37
C ALA A 10 0.64 0.49 -5.75
N LYS A 11 0.08 1.66 -6.04
CA LYS A 11 0.87 2.87 -6.18
C LYS A 11 0.81 3.61 -4.84
N GLY A 12 1.92 4.25 -4.51
CA GLY A 12 2.00 5.09 -3.33
C GLY A 12 2.91 6.28 -3.56
N VAL A 13 2.98 7.11 -2.54
CA VAL A 13 3.80 8.30 -2.52
C VAL A 13 4.40 8.47 -1.14
N THR A 14 5.65 8.89 -1.11
CA THR A 14 6.38 9.17 0.12
C THR A 14 5.92 10.50 0.71
N VAL A 15 4.93 10.47 1.60
CA VAL A 15 4.46 11.68 2.31
C VAL A 15 5.42 12.13 3.41
N SER A 16 6.33 11.25 3.84
CA SER A 16 7.35 11.56 4.86
C SER A 16 8.62 10.76 4.63
N LYS A 17 9.70 11.11 5.36
CA LYS A 17 11.00 10.47 5.18
C LYS A 17 10.98 8.95 5.40
N ASN A 18 10.09 8.45 6.25
CA ASN A 18 10.00 7.02 6.56
C ASN A 18 8.57 6.51 6.42
N MET A 19 7.72 7.21 5.66
CA MET A 19 6.33 6.82 5.49
C MET A 19 5.89 7.00 4.05
N VAL A 20 5.37 5.91 3.50
CA VAL A 20 4.76 5.85 2.18
C VAL A 20 3.29 5.64 2.37
N GLN A 21 2.51 6.52 1.76
CA GLN A 21 1.08 6.43 1.72
C GLN A 21 0.70 5.83 0.37
N CYS A 22 0.17 4.62 0.37
CA CYS A 22 -0.35 3.96 -0.82
C CYS A 22 -1.87 3.94 -0.84
N TYR A 23 -2.41 3.93 -2.05
CA TYR A 23 -3.85 3.87 -2.26
C TYR A 23 -4.16 2.62 -3.06
N VAL A 24 -5.03 1.79 -2.48
CA VAL A 24 -5.42 0.50 -3.04
C VAL A 24 -6.90 0.56 -3.38
N ASP A 25 -7.25 0.21 -4.62
CA ASP A 25 -8.65 0.14 -5.02
C ASP A 25 -9.46 -0.75 -4.07
N ALA A 26 -10.62 -0.26 -3.65
CA ALA A 26 -11.45 -0.95 -2.67
C ALA A 26 -11.92 -2.34 -3.11
N SER A 27 -11.97 -2.59 -4.42
CA SER A 27 -12.32 -3.89 -5.01
C SER A 27 -11.16 -4.87 -5.00
N LYS A 28 -9.92 -4.40 -4.77
CA LYS A 28 -8.71 -5.23 -4.73
C LYS A 28 -8.20 -5.51 -3.32
N LEU A 29 -8.63 -4.71 -2.34
CA LEU A 29 -8.29 -4.92 -0.94
C LEU A 29 -9.29 -5.92 -0.32
N ASN A 30 -8.91 -7.18 -0.26
CA ASN A 30 -9.77 -8.26 0.28
C ASN A 30 -9.57 -8.51 1.79
N GLU A 31 -8.41 -8.15 2.34
CA GLU A 31 -8.02 -8.43 3.72
C GLU A 31 -7.29 -7.23 4.34
N ASP A 32 -7.26 -7.20 5.67
CA ASP A 32 -6.52 -6.19 6.43
C ASP A 32 -5.02 -6.38 6.22
N LEU A 33 -4.38 -5.41 5.57
CA LEU A 33 -2.95 -5.43 5.27
C LEU A 33 -2.10 -4.97 6.46
N THR A 34 -2.70 -4.60 7.59
CA THR A 34 -1.94 -4.03 8.71
C THR A 34 -0.96 -5.06 9.25
N GLY A 35 0.31 -4.67 9.35
CA GLY A 35 1.41 -5.55 9.76
C GLY A 35 1.99 -6.41 8.63
N CYS A 36 1.41 -6.39 7.42
CA CYS A 36 1.98 -7.08 6.28
C CYS A 36 3.27 -6.39 5.80
N LYS A 37 4.16 -7.20 5.20
CA LYS A 37 5.33 -6.68 4.51
C LYS A 37 4.93 -5.93 3.24
N ALA A 38 5.58 -4.81 3.00
CA ALA A 38 5.34 -3.97 1.83
C ALA A 38 6.67 -3.62 1.19
N ASN A 39 6.88 -3.98 -0.08
CA ASN A 39 8.10 -3.63 -0.79
C ASN A 39 7.88 -2.37 -1.63
N VAL A 40 8.59 -1.29 -1.30
CA VAL A 40 8.48 0.02 -1.94
C VAL A 40 9.60 0.17 -2.97
N VAL A 41 9.26 0.32 -4.24
CA VAL A 41 10.19 0.57 -5.33
C VAL A 41 10.09 2.03 -5.76
N LEU A 42 11.16 2.78 -5.51
CA LEU A 42 11.33 4.17 -5.93
C LEU A 42 11.55 4.26 -7.44
N PRO A 43 11.27 5.42 -8.06
CA PRO A 43 11.43 5.61 -9.51
C PRO A 43 12.90 5.71 -9.91
N ASP A 44 13.79 5.90 -8.94
CA ASP A 44 15.26 5.84 -9.08
C ASP A 44 15.76 4.39 -9.29
N GLY A 45 14.89 3.38 -9.08
CA GLY A 45 15.21 1.96 -9.15
C GLY A 45 15.58 1.33 -7.80
N ALA A 46 15.71 2.16 -6.75
CA ALA A 46 15.93 1.68 -5.39
C ALA A 46 14.67 0.98 -4.84
N SER A 47 14.84 -0.19 -4.22
CA SER A 47 13.79 -0.92 -3.52
C SER A 47 14.04 -0.94 -2.02
N VAL A 48 13.04 -0.58 -1.24
CA VAL A 48 13.06 -0.54 0.23
C VAL A 48 11.96 -1.42 0.77
N GLU A 49 12.28 -2.29 1.71
CA GLU A 49 11.29 -3.11 2.41
C GLU A 49 10.71 -2.32 3.59
N GLY A 50 9.40 -2.11 3.57
CA GLY A 50 8.62 -1.50 4.63
C GLY A 50 7.59 -2.46 5.23
N VAL A 51 6.83 -1.94 6.19
CA VAL A 51 5.74 -2.65 6.86
C VAL A 51 4.51 -1.77 6.86
N VAL A 52 3.35 -2.36 6.63
CA VAL A 52 2.08 -1.62 6.74
C VAL A 52 1.83 -1.31 8.21
N LYS A 53 1.83 -0.03 8.53
CA LYS A 53 1.58 0.46 9.88
C LYS A 53 0.09 0.52 10.18
N SER A 54 -0.71 0.95 9.22
CA SER A 54 -2.17 1.05 9.36
C SER A 54 -2.83 1.10 7.98
N VAL A 55 -4.07 0.62 7.94
CA VAL A 55 -4.97 0.75 6.78
C VAL A 55 -6.19 1.53 7.21
N SER A 56 -6.68 2.42 6.37
CA SER A 56 -7.91 3.16 6.65
C SER A 56 -9.13 2.25 6.60
N ASN A 57 -10.01 2.38 7.59
CA ASN A 57 -11.25 1.61 7.66
C ASN A 57 -12.24 1.90 6.53
N ASN A 58 -12.18 3.08 5.94
CA ASN A 58 -13.08 3.54 4.90
C ASN A 58 -12.27 3.91 3.65
N PRO A 59 -12.77 3.60 2.45
CA PRO A 59 -12.10 3.99 1.23
C PRO A 59 -12.29 5.50 1.02
N TYR A 60 -11.21 6.17 0.67
CA TYR A 60 -11.19 7.59 0.34
C TYR A 60 -11.63 7.83 -1.10
N SER A 61 -12.33 8.93 -1.31
CA SER A 61 -12.69 9.42 -2.64
C SER A 61 -11.49 10.09 -3.30
N LEU A 62 -11.45 10.14 -4.63
CA LEU A 62 -10.39 10.83 -5.40
C LEU A 62 -10.10 12.25 -4.87
N GLU A 63 -11.15 12.99 -4.52
CA GLU A 63 -11.05 14.36 -3.98
C GLU A 63 -10.33 14.41 -2.61
N GLU A 64 -10.56 13.43 -1.74
CA GLU A 64 -9.90 13.36 -0.42
C GLU A 64 -8.42 12.99 -0.57
N ILE A 65 -8.12 12.06 -1.48
CA ILE A 65 -6.74 11.71 -1.85
C ILE A 65 -6.03 12.95 -2.41
N ALA A 66 -6.71 13.72 -3.26
CA ALA A 66 -6.21 14.98 -3.79
C ALA A 66 -5.86 15.99 -2.70
N GLN A 67 -6.74 16.16 -1.71
CA GLN A 67 -6.48 17.05 -0.59
C GLN A 67 -5.34 16.58 0.31
N SER A 68 -5.20 15.27 0.51
CA SER A 68 -4.13 14.69 1.34
C SER A 68 -2.76 14.88 0.69
N LEU A 69 -2.65 14.55 -0.60
CA LEU A 69 -1.37 14.54 -1.31
C LEU A 69 -0.92 15.93 -1.79
N LYS A 70 -1.83 16.91 -1.88
CA LYS A 70 -1.57 18.30 -2.34
C LYS A 70 -0.86 18.44 -3.69
N SER A 71 -0.71 17.34 -4.42
CA SER A 71 0.02 17.24 -5.67
C SER A 71 -0.88 16.54 -6.69
N ASP A 72 -1.52 17.31 -7.57
CA ASP A 72 -2.46 16.81 -8.60
C ASP A 72 -1.84 15.70 -9.47
N TRP A 73 -0.59 15.89 -9.87
CA TRP A 73 0.17 14.90 -10.65
C TRP A 73 0.29 13.55 -9.92
N VAL A 74 0.53 13.57 -8.62
CA VAL A 74 0.68 12.36 -7.81
C VAL A 74 -0.68 11.66 -7.73
N VAL A 75 -1.74 12.41 -7.48
CA VAL A 75 -3.09 11.86 -7.31
C VAL A 75 -3.56 11.16 -8.58
N GLU A 76 -3.32 11.73 -9.77
CA GLU A 76 -3.62 11.07 -11.05
C GLU A 76 -2.86 9.74 -11.24
N ASN A 77 -1.69 9.62 -10.63
CA ASN A 77 -0.89 8.40 -10.72
C ASN A 77 -1.23 7.38 -9.62
N VAL A 78 -1.59 7.84 -8.41
CA VAL A 78 -1.77 6.97 -7.24
C VAL A 78 -3.24 6.59 -7.03
N ALA A 79 -4.19 7.46 -7.36
CA ALA A 79 -5.61 7.17 -7.21
C ALA A 79 -6.06 6.24 -8.35
N VAL A 80 -6.16 4.96 -8.04
CA VAL A 80 -6.67 3.94 -8.96
C VAL A 80 -8.16 3.76 -8.67
N GLY A 81 -9.02 4.26 -9.57
CA GLY A 81 -10.46 4.10 -9.46
C GLY A 81 -11.16 5.28 -8.76
N ASN A 82 -12.43 5.06 -8.38
CA ASN A 82 -13.26 6.10 -7.77
C ASN A 82 -13.12 6.15 -6.23
N TYR A 83 -12.73 5.02 -5.63
CA TYR A 83 -12.60 4.82 -4.18
C TYR A 83 -11.39 3.93 -3.88
N ALA A 84 -10.50 4.40 -3.01
CA ALA A 84 -9.30 3.65 -2.64
C ALA A 84 -9.02 3.70 -1.14
N TYR A 85 -8.64 2.57 -0.55
CA TYR A 85 -8.16 2.51 0.81
C TYR A 85 -6.76 3.08 0.90
N GLN A 86 -6.58 4.02 1.83
CA GLN A 86 -5.27 4.53 2.18
C GLN A 86 -4.56 3.52 3.09
N VAL A 87 -3.32 3.22 2.75
CA VAL A 87 -2.46 2.29 3.45
C VAL A 87 -1.18 3.05 3.80
N ASP A 88 -0.88 3.17 5.08
CA ASP A 88 0.33 3.82 5.57
C ASP A 88 1.40 2.77 5.80
N VAL A 89 2.46 2.82 4.99
CA VAL A 89 3.63 1.93 5.06
C VAL A 89 4.78 2.66 5.71
N GLU A 90 5.26 2.13 6.82
CA GLU A 90 6.45 2.61 7.51
C GLU A 90 7.69 1.95 6.91
N LEU A 91 8.70 2.77 6.61
CA LEU A 91 9.97 2.34 6.07
C LEU A 91 11.06 2.45 7.14
N PRO A 92 11.94 1.44 7.26
CA PRO A 92 13.08 1.51 8.16
C PRO A 92 14.14 2.52 7.70
N GLU A 93 14.22 2.80 6.39
CA GLU A 93 15.19 3.71 5.79
C GLU A 93 14.56 5.07 5.41
N GLU A 94 15.34 6.15 5.54
CA GLU A 94 14.94 7.49 5.09
C GLU A 94 14.91 7.54 3.54
N VAL A 95 13.72 7.75 2.99
CA VAL A 95 13.46 7.97 1.57
C VAL A 95 13.13 9.43 1.24
N ARG A 96 13.27 9.79 -0.03
CA ARG A 96 12.89 11.12 -0.53
C ARG A 96 11.38 11.31 -0.40
N GLN A 97 10.96 12.48 0.08
CA GLN A 97 9.54 12.87 0.18
C GLN A 97 9.01 13.38 -1.16
N ASP A 98 7.69 13.33 -1.34
CA ASP A 98 6.97 13.77 -2.55
C ASP A 98 7.39 13.02 -3.82
N VAL A 99 7.71 11.73 -3.66
CA VAL A 99 8.12 10.86 -4.77
C VAL A 99 7.14 9.71 -4.91
N LEU A 100 6.68 9.48 -6.14
CA LEU A 100 5.88 8.31 -6.50
C LEU A 100 6.70 7.04 -6.30
N ALA A 101 6.16 6.10 -5.53
CA ALA A 101 6.77 4.80 -5.32
C ALA A 101 5.76 3.70 -5.66
N ASN A 102 6.23 2.62 -6.27
CA ASN A 102 5.40 1.44 -6.47
C ASN A 102 5.49 0.58 -5.21
N VAL A 103 4.38 0.37 -4.53
CA VAL A 103 4.31 -0.40 -3.29
C VAL A 103 3.74 -1.77 -3.60
N THR A 104 4.49 -2.83 -3.30
CA THR A 104 4.03 -4.21 -3.46
C THR A 104 3.72 -4.78 -2.08
N LEU A 105 2.44 -4.88 -1.77
CA LEU A 105 1.95 -5.39 -0.50
C LEU A 105 1.92 -6.92 -0.57
N VAL A 106 2.47 -7.60 0.42
CA VAL A 106 2.46 -9.07 0.50
C VAL A 106 1.24 -9.48 1.33
N THR A 107 0.16 -9.91 0.66
CA THR A 107 -1.10 -10.32 1.32
C THR A 107 -1.05 -11.74 1.85
N ALA A 108 -0.16 -12.59 1.32
CA ALA A 108 -0.02 -13.96 1.78
C ALA A 108 0.99 -14.08 2.94
N GLU A 109 0.55 -13.83 4.17
CA GLU A 109 0.98 -14.67 5.29
C GLU A 109 -0.11 -15.70 5.52
N VAL A 110 0.12 -16.92 5.03
CA VAL A 110 -0.79 -18.05 5.25
C VAL A 110 -0.99 -18.23 6.75
N LYS A 111 -2.08 -17.70 7.32
CA LYS A 111 -2.62 -18.25 8.56
C LYS A 111 -3.05 -19.68 8.20
N PRO A 112 -2.41 -20.71 8.78
CA PRO A 112 -2.81 -22.07 8.48
C PRO A 112 -4.30 -22.20 8.80
N ILE A 113 -5.06 -22.63 7.80
CA ILE A 113 -6.49 -22.94 7.92
C ILE A 113 -6.59 -23.96 9.06
N VAL A 114 -7.13 -23.52 10.21
CA VAL A 114 -7.56 -24.46 11.24
C VAL A 114 -8.79 -25.14 10.66
N PHE A 115 -8.58 -26.30 10.04
CA PHE A 115 -9.66 -27.22 9.70
C PHE A 115 -10.37 -27.62 11.00
N LEU A 116 -11.48 -26.97 11.32
CA LEU A 116 -12.47 -27.49 12.25
C LEU A 116 -13.26 -28.57 11.51
N LEU A 117 -12.79 -29.81 11.58
CA LEU A 117 -13.65 -30.97 11.32
C LEU A 117 -14.54 -31.15 12.55
N ASN A 118 -15.85 -31.00 12.38
CA ASN A 118 -16.85 -31.30 13.39
C ASN A 118 -17.86 -32.30 12.83
#